data_AF-A0A2S2R7K6-F1
#
_entry.id   AF-A0A2S2R7K6-F1
#
_cell.length_a   1.000
_cell.length_b   1.000
_cell.length_c   1.000
_cell.angle_alpha   90.00
_cell.angle_beta   90.00
_cell.angle_gamma   90.00
#
_symmetry.space_group_name_H-M   'P 1'
#
loop_
_entity.id
_entity.type
_entity.pdbx_description
1 polymer ?
#
loop_
_entity_poly.entity_id
_entity_poly.type
_entity_poly.pdbx_seq_one_letter_code
_entity_poly.pdbx_strand_id
1 'polypeptide(L)'
;MNGKNNTAILLVLFIVDFKNTVDYIIDFIIKKILFLCLKHCQYIVNVIVIVYSLYLALISSSKFDLDGIVSTTHSLFLNMTYFLIYNLHIIIVNLHNTFQTTSTGTMNVSIRYFSYILIIILSSLSTSCSVQKELKKQPHIVLIIADDLGWNDVGFHGSIQIPTPNIDALAYNGVVLNRHYVQPTCSPSRAALLTGKYPIRYGLQGLPIIAGETKALPLEEKVLPQYLKDLGYSTHLVGKWHLGSHQKLFTPIKRGFDTHFGYWNGFISYRNSTHAMNSMSGKDARRGFQRVGNEMVDRYATDIFTEEANNVIKFCKNQTKPMFLMVSHLAVHTGVPGPNILEVSNRTKNDIRFNYIENKERRLYAGMLTSLDESVGRVIESLDNNGMLEDSIVLFISDNGAPADDPIWGFGNSGSNWPLRGVRTHKRTKITNAQERSCAIHHASV
;
A
#
# COMPACT_ATOMS: atom_id res chain seq x y z
N MET A 1 81.36 66.15 -32.44
CA MET A 1 80.00 65.74 -32.03
C MET A 1 79.96 64.22 -31.99
N ASN A 2 80.14 63.59 -30.82
CA ASN A 2 79.83 62.17 -30.60
C ASN A 2 79.99 61.88 -29.10
N GLY A 3 78.91 61.44 -28.44
CA GLY A 3 78.95 61.13 -27.01
C GLY A 3 77.59 61.07 -26.30
N LYS A 4 76.50 61.55 -26.91
CA LYS A 4 75.16 61.54 -26.30
C LYS A 4 74.16 60.52 -26.88
N ASN A 5 74.50 59.80 -27.95
CA ASN A 5 73.55 58.89 -28.63
C ASN A 5 73.69 57.40 -28.25
N ASN A 6 74.77 56.97 -27.58
CA ASN A 6 74.94 55.54 -27.25
C ASN A 6 74.27 55.11 -25.94
N THR A 7 74.02 56.03 -25.00
CA THR A 7 73.34 55.73 -23.72
C THR A 7 71.83 55.59 -23.87
N ALA A 8 71.20 56.34 -24.78
CA ALA A 8 69.76 56.23 -25.04
C ALA A 8 69.40 54.91 -25.75
N ILE A 9 70.24 54.44 -26.68
CA ILE A 9 70.02 53.18 -27.41
C ILE A 9 70.23 51.97 -26.49
N LEU A 10 71.23 52.01 -25.60
CA LEU A 10 71.43 50.94 -24.61
C LEU A 10 70.26 50.85 -23.60
N LEU A 11 69.71 51.99 -23.17
CA LEU A 11 68.59 52.02 -22.21
C LEU A 11 67.29 51.48 -22.84
N VAL A 12 67.02 51.81 -24.11
CA VAL A 12 65.84 51.31 -24.83
C VAL A 12 65.97 49.80 -25.10
N LEU A 13 67.16 49.32 -25.48
CA LEU A 13 67.40 47.88 -25.63
C LEU A 13 67.25 47.13 -24.30
N PHE A 14 67.77 47.67 -23.19
CA PHE A 14 67.58 47.06 -21.87
C PHE A 14 66.12 47.03 -21.41
N ILE A 15 65.34 48.08 -21.68
CA ILE A 15 63.91 48.14 -21.32
C ILE A 15 63.08 47.16 -22.18
N VAL A 16 63.39 47.02 -23.47
CA VAL A 16 62.73 46.07 -24.36
C VAL A 16 63.07 44.63 -23.97
N ASP A 17 64.34 44.34 -23.65
CA ASP A 17 64.77 43.00 -23.23
C ASP A 17 64.23 42.63 -21.85
N PHE A 18 64.16 43.59 -20.92
CA PHE A 18 63.54 43.40 -19.61
C PHE A 18 62.04 43.14 -19.72
N LYS A 19 61.33 43.89 -20.59
CA LYS A 19 59.90 43.68 -20.84
C LYS A 19 59.62 42.30 -21.47
N ASN A 20 60.39 41.91 -22.47
CA ASN A 20 60.26 40.59 -23.10
C ASN A 20 60.56 39.45 -22.13
N THR A 21 61.54 39.63 -21.24
CA THR A 21 61.88 38.65 -20.20
C THR A 21 60.78 38.53 -19.15
N VAL A 22 60.19 39.66 -18.72
CA VAL A 22 59.06 39.69 -17.78
C VAL A 22 57.82 39.04 -18.40
N ASP A 23 57.51 39.35 -19.67
CA ASP A 23 56.37 38.75 -20.39
C ASP A 23 56.54 37.23 -20.55
N TYR A 24 57.76 36.75 -20.82
CA TYR A 24 58.07 35.32 -20.90
C TYR A 24 57.94 34.61 -19.54
N ILE A 25 58.39 35.25 -18.45
CA ILE A 25 58.26 34.72 -17.09
C ILE A 25 56.78 34.66 -16.68
N ILE A 26 55.99 35.67 -17.02
CA ILE A 26 54.54 35.69 -16.75
C ILE A 26 53.83 34.58 -17.54
N ASP A 27 54.11 34.43 -18.84
CA ASP A 27 53.52 33.34 -19.66
C ASP A 27 53.92 31.95 -19.13
N PHE A 28 55.17 31.77 -18.71
CA PHE A 28 55.65 30.54 -18.09
C PHE A 28 54.92 30.24 -16.75
N ILE A 29 54.76 31.25 -15.89
CA ILE A 29 54.04 31.12 -14.62
C ILE A 29 52.57 30.81 -14.86
N ILE A 30 51.91 31.49 -15.81
CA ILE A 30 50.51 31.24 -16.17
C ILE A 30 50.34 29.83 -16.72
N LYS A 31 51.18 29.37 -17.65
CA LYS A 31 51.15 27.99 -18.16
C LYS A 31 51.35 26.97 -17.05
N LYS A 32 52.22 27.26 -16.08
CA LYS A 32 52.49 26.37 -14.93
C LYS A 32 51.32 26.33 -13.95
N ILE A 33 50.67 27.47 -13.69
CA ILE A 33 49.43 27.55 -12.90
C ILE A 33 48.28 26.83 -13.62
N LEU A 34 48.12 27.04 -14.93
CA LEU A 34 47.10 26.36 -15.74
C LEU A 34 47.31 24.84 -15.74
N PHE A 35 48.57 24.40 -15.88
CA PHE A 35 48.95 22.99 -15.81
C PHE A 35 48.68 22.39 -14.42
N LEU A 36 48.98 23.13 -13.34
CA LEU A 36 48.65 22.72 -11.96
C LEU A 36 47.15 22.65 -11.72
N CYS A 37 46.38 23.62 -12.22
CA CYS A 37 44.91 23.63 -12.15
C CYS A 37 44.30 22.47 -12.94
N LEU A 38 44.80 22.18 -14.15
CA LEU A 38 44.38 21.03 -14.95
C LEU A 38 44.73 19.71 -14.26
N LYS A 39 45.90 19.61 -13.64
CA LYS A 39 46.32 18.42 -12.88
C LYS A 39 45.48 18.21 -11.62
N HIS A 40 45.10 19.30 -10.94
CA HIS A 40 44.15 19.25 -9.80
C HIS A 40 42.73 18.90 -10.25
N CYS A 41 42.25 19.43 -11.38
CA CYS A 41 40.98 19.01 -11.98
C CYS A 41 41.00 17.53 -12.37
N GLN A 42 42.08 17.05 -12.99
CA GLN A 42 42.27 15.64 -13.32
C GLN A 42 42.26 14.77 -12.06
N TYR A 43 42.89 15.22 -10.98
CA TYR A 43 42.89 14.52 -9.70
C TYR A 43 41.48 14.45 -9.09
N ILE A 44 40.72 15.55 -9.12
CA ILE A 44 39.33 15.61 -8.66
C ILE A 44 38.44 14.68 -9.50
N VAL A 45 38.58 14.70 -10.82
CA VAL A 45 37.84 13.80 -11.73
C VAL A 45 38.19 12.34 -11.46
N ASN A 46 39.47 12.02 -11.29
CA ASN A 46 39.92 10.66 -10.97
C ASN A 46 39.36 10.19 -9.61
N VAL A 47 39.32 11.06 -8.59
CA VAL A 47 38.71 10.75 -7.29
C VAL A 47 37.22 10.49 -7.44
N ILE A 48 36.50 11.29 -8.24
CA ILE A 48 35.06 11.08 -8.51
C ILE A 48 34.82 9.75 -9.22
N VAL A 49 35.63 9.42 -10.24
CA VAL A 49 35.55 8.15 -10.96
C VAL A 49 35.82 6.97 -10.01
N ILE A 50 36.83 7.06 -9.16
CA ILE A 50 37.15 6.01 -8.17
C ILE A 50 36.00 5.83 -7.17
N VAL A 51 35.44 6.92 -6.65
CA VAL A 51 34.30 6.87 -5.72
C VAL A 51 33.05 6.28 -6.40
N TYR A 52 32.80 6.62 -7.67
CA TYR A 52 31.69 6.07 -8.44
C TYR A 52 31.87 4.59 -8.79
N SER A 53 33.09 4.16 -9.13
CA SER A 53 33.40 2.75 -9.35
C SER A 53 33.29 1.92 -8.08
N LEU A 54 33.69 2.47 -6.92
CA LEU A 54 33.48 1.84 -5.60
C LEU A 54 31.99 1.75 -5.24
N TYR A 55 31.20 2.78 -5.55
CA TYR A 55 29.74 2.79 -5.37
C TYR A 55 29.05 1.71 -6.21
N LEU A 56 29.38 1.60 -7.50
CA LEU A 56 28.84 0.55 -8.37
C LEU A 56 29.24 -0.86 -7.91
N ALA A 57 30.47 -1.02 -7.42
CA ALA A 57 30.94 -2.30 -6.85
C ALA A 57 30.20 -2.68 -5.54
N LEU A 58 29.86 -1.69 -4.71
CA LEU A 58 29.07 -1.87 -3.48
C LEU A 58 27.61 -2.25 -3.78
N ILE A 59 27.00 -1.64 -4.80
CA ILE A 59 25.65 -2.01 -5.27
C ILE A 59 25.63 -3.40 -5.88
N SER A 60 26.66 -3.78 -6.66
CA SER A 60 26.70 -5.11 -7.27
C SER A 60 26.98 -6.25 -6.28
N SER A 61 27.50 -5.94 -5.09
CA SER A 61 27.92 -6.94 -4.09
C SER A 61 26.98 -7.10 -2.89
N SER A 62 25.98 -6.22 -2.70
CA SER A 62 25.10 -6.25 -1.53
C SER A 62 23.67 -6.73 -1.86
N LYS A 63 23.30 -7.88 -1.28
CA LYS A 63 21.90 -8.33 -1.14
C LYS A 63 21.21 -7.60 0.03
N PHE A 64 21.25 -6.27 0.04
CA PHE A 64 20.61 -5.48 1.10
C PHE A 64 19.68 -4.42 0.52
N ASP A 65 18.44 -4.46 1.01
CA ASP A 65 17.36 -3.53 0.73
C ASP A 65 17.70 -2.14 1.32
N LEU A 66 18.06 -1.19 0.45
CA LEU A 66 18.67 0.10 0.80
C LEU A 66 17.95 1.30 0.18
N ASP A 67 16.67 1.18 -0.17
CA ASP A 67 15.93 2.20 -0.92
C ASP A 67 15.93 3.60 -0.25
N GLY A 68 15.94 3.67 1.09
CA GLY A 68 16.01 4.95 1.83
C GLY A 68 17.40 5.60 1.84
N ILE A 69 18.47 4.81 1.82
CA ILE A 69 19.86 5.33 1.83
C ILE A 69 20.29 5.69 0.41
N VAL A 70 19.85 4.93 -0.60
CA VAL A 70 20.13 5.19 -2.03
C VAL A 70 19.53 6.53 -2.47
N SER A 71 18.29 6.85 -2.07
CA SER A 71 17.65 8.14 -2.38
C SER A 71 18.43 9.34 -1.84
N THR A 72 18.82 9.27 -0.56
CA THR A 72 19.46 10.40 0.14
C THR A 72 20.91 10.60 -0.34
N THR A 73 21.64 9.50 -0.57
CA THR A 73 23.02 9.54 -1.08
C THR A 73 23.08 9.93 -2.56
N HIS A 74 22.12 9.50 -3.39
CA HIS A 74 22.02 9.93 -4.78
C HIS A 74 21.69 11.43 -4.91
N SER A 75 20.81 11.95 -4.05
CA SER A 75 20.53 13.39 -3.97
C SER A 75 21.75 14.20 -3.53
N LEU A 76 22.51 13.72 -2.53
CA LEU A 76 23.76 14.36 -2.10
C LEU A 76 24.80 14.39 -3.23
N PHE A 77 24.92 13.29 -3.99
CA PHE A 77 25.84 13.18 -5.11
C PHE A 77 25.48 14.12 -6.26
N LEU A 78 24.19 14.21 -6.62
CA LEU A 78 23.70 15.19 -7.60
C LEU A 78 23.99 16.62 -7.16
N ASN A 79 23.71 16.96 -5.89
CA ASN A 79 23.99 18.29 -5.34
C ASN A 79 25.48 18.64 -5.35
N MET A 80 26.35 17.68 -5.01
CA MET A 80 27.81 17.87 -5.10
C MET A 80 28.27 18.06 -6.54
N THR A 81 27.68 17.31 -7.49
CA THR A 81 28.02 17.42 -8.91
C THR A 81 27.58 18.77 -9.47
N TYR A 82 26.38 19.24 -9.13
CA TYR A 82 25.90 20.59 -9.47
C TYR A 82 26.78 21.69 -8.86
N PHE A 83 27.17 21.55 -7.60
CA PHE A 83 28.06 22.51 -6.93
C PHE A 83 29.43 22.57 -7.63
N LEU A 84 30.00 21.43 -8.01
CA LEU A 84 31.26 21.36 -8.75
C LEU A 84 31.15 21.99 -10.14
N ILE A 85 30.08 21.70 -10.90
CA ILE A 85 29.83 22.29 -12.22
C ILE A 85 29.68 23.81 -12.11
N TYR A 86 28.94 24.29 -11.12
CA TYR A 86 28.72 25.72 -10.88
C TYR A 86 30.03 26.45 -10.54
N ASN A 87 30.85 25.88 -9.66
CA ASN A 87 32.16 26.46 -9.33
C ASN A 87 33.13 26.42 -10.53
N LEU A 88 33.11 25.34 -11.32
CA LEU A 88 33.90 25.27 -12.56
C LEU A 88 33.46 26.35 -13.57
N HIS A 89 32.16 26.60 -13.67
CA HIS A 89 31.61 27.66 -14.51
C HIS A 89 32.08 29.05 -14.05
N ILE A 90 32.05 29.34 -12.74
CA ILE A 90 32.57 30.60 -12.18
C ILE A 90 34.07 30.76 -12.49
N ILE A 91 34.87 29.70 -12.31
CA ILE A 91 36.30 29.73 -12.60
C ILE A 91 36.55 30.03 -14.08
N ILE A 92 35.78 29.42 -14.99
CA ILE A 92 35.89 29.64 -16.44
C ILE A 92 35.48 31.08 -16.81
N VAL A 93 34.40 31.61 -16.24
CA VAL A 93 33.95 32.99 -16.48
C VAL A 93 34.97 34.01 -15.95
N ASN A 94 35.53 33.77 -14.77
CA ASN A 94 36.56 34.64 -14.20
C ASN A 94 37.87 34.56 -14.99
N LEU A 95 38.28 33.39 -15.47
CA LEU A 95 39.40 33.26 -16.40
C LEU A 95 39.12 34.02 -17.70
N HIS A 96 37.92 33.88 -18.27
CA HIS A 96 37.50 34.60 -19.48
C HIS A 96 37.60 36.13 -19.32
N ASN A 97 37.14 36.66 -18.18
CA ASN A 97 37.19 38.09 -17.89
C ASN A 97 38.64 38.57 -17.65
N THR A 98 39.47 37.78 -16.98
CA THR A 98 40.89 38.09 -16.76
C THR A 98 41.65 38.17 -18.09
N PHE A 99 41.38 37.25 -19.03
CA PHE A 99 42.05 37.21 -20.34
C PHE A 99 41.59 38.32 -21.32
N GLN A 100 40.47 39.01 -21.08
CA GLN A 100 40.10 40.20 -21.87
C GLN A 100 41.04 41.39 -21.63
N THR A 101 41.81 41.40 -20.54
CA THR A 101 42.67 42.54 -20.17
C THR A 101 44.10 42.46 -20.71
N THR A 102 44.51 41.34 -21.32
CA THR A 102 45.86 41.15 -21.88
C THR A 102 45.81 41.07 -23.41
N SER A 103 46.36 42.09 -24.07
CA SER A 103 46.31 42.27 -25.52
C SER A 103 47.35 41.41 -26.26
N THR A 104 46.97 40.24 -26.78
CA THR A 104 47.56 39.67 -28.02
C THR A 104 46.52 38.80 -28.75
N GLY A 105 46.42 38.99 -30.08
CA GLY A 105 45.20 38.76 -30.87
C GLY A 105 44.95 37.37 -31.47
N THR A 106 45.71 36.33 -31.12
CA THR A 106 45.55 35.00 -31.78
C THR A 106 45.18 33.86 -30.84
N MET A 107 45.56 33.91 -29.55
CA MET A 107 45.17 32.90 -28.55
C MET A 107 43.72 33.04 -28.04
N ASN A 108 43.13 34.24 -28.17
CA ASN A 108 41.78 34.54 -27.67
C ASN A 108 40.66 33.85 -28.46
N VAL A 109 40.92 33.44 -29.71
CA VAL A 109 39.90 32.83 -30.57
C VAL A 109 39.68 31.36 -30.18
N SER A 110 40.74 30.58 -30.01
CA SER A 110 40.66 29.15 -29.69
C SER A 110 40.08 28.87 -28.30
N ILE A 111 40.40 29.71 -27.31
CA ILE A 111 39.86 29.58 -25.94
C ILE A 111 38.37 29.93 -25.91
N ARG A 112 37.92 30.92 -26.69
CA ARG A 112 36.50 31.26 -26.83
C ARG A 112 35.71 30.09 -27.40
N TYR A 113 36.19 29.47 -28.48
CA TYR A 113 35.52 28.29 -29.06
C TYR A 113 35.46 27.12 -28.09
N PHE A 114 36.53 26.87 -27.33
CA PHE A 114 36.54 25.79 -26.34
C PHE A 114 35.57 26.07 -25.18
N SER A 115 35.47 27.33 -24.75
CA SER A 115 34.53 27.76 -23.71
C SER A 115 33.07 27.60 -24.18
N TYR A 116 32.77 27.98 -25.42
CA TYR A 116 31.43 27.82 -26.00
C TYR A 116 31.05 26.35 -26.18
N ILE A 117 31.97 25.50 -26.65
CA ILE A 117 31.74 24.05 -26.79
C ILE A 117 31.49 23.42 -25.43
N LEU A 118 32.27 23.79 -24.40
CA LEU A 118 32.09 23.26 -23.05
C LEU A 118 30.76 23.72 -22.43
N ILE A 119 30.34 24.96 -22.66
CA ILE A 119 29.02 25.46 -22.23
C ILE A 119 27.90 24.70 -22.94
N ILE A 120 28.02 24.43 -24.25
CA ILE A 120 27.04 23.66 -25.01
C ILE A 120 26.95 22.21 -24.46
N ILE A 121 28.09 21.57 -24.20
CA ILE A 121 28.14 20.21 -23.62
C ILE A 121 27.55 20.20 -22.19
N LEU A 122 27.87 21.18 -21.36
CA LEU A 122 27.30 21.27 -20.01
C LEU A 122 25.79 21.56 -20.05
N SER A 123 25.33 22.36 -21.00
CA SER A 123 23.90 22.64 -21.19
C SER A 123 23.12 21.44 -21.73
N SER A 124 23.73 20.59 -22.57
CA SER A 124 23.11 19.34 -23.06
C SER A 124 23.13 18.21 -22.03
N LEU A 125 24.11 18.18 -21.12
CA LEU A 125 24.09 17.28 -19.96
C LEU A 125 23.03 17.70 -18.93
N SER A 126 22.71 19.00 -18.83
CA SER A 126 21.70 19.52 -17.90
C SER A 126 20.26 19.16 -18.33
N THR A 127 19.99 19.05 -19.63
CA THR A 127 18.66 18.71 -20.17
C THR A 127 18.33 17.22 -20.14
N SER A 128 19.31 16.35 -19.87
CA SER A 128 19.11 14.88 -19.84
C SER A 128 18.76 14.34 -18.44
N CYS A 129 18.76 15.19 -17.41
CA CYS A 129 18.35 14.82 -16.06
C CYS A 129 17.01 15.49 -15.72
N SER A 130 15.97 15.21 -16.51
CA SER A 130 14.63 15.28 -15.96
C SER A 130 14.54 14.15 -14.94
N VAL A 131 14.71 14.48 -13.66
CA VAL A 131 14.20 13.64 -12.58
C VAL A 131 12.70 13.51 -12.87
N GLN A 132 12.30 12.40 -13.50
CA GLN A 132 10.91 11.98 -13.47
C GLN A 132 10.62 11.84 -11.99
N LYS A 133 9.96 12.85 -11.43
CA LYS A 133 9.33 12.76 -10.13
C LYS A 133 8.38 11.60 -10.28
N GLU A 134 8.79 10.43 -9.82
CA GLU A 134 7.96 9.23 -9.84
C GLU A 134 6.67 9.66 -9.13
N LEU A 135 5.61 9.79 -9.93
CA LEU A 135 4.30 10.12 -9.40
C LEU A 135 3.98 8.94 -8.50
N LYS A 136 4.17 9.11 -7.18
CA LYS A 136 3.83 8.10 -6.19
C LYS A 136 2.38 7.68 -6.45
N LYS A 137 2.24 6.54 -7.10
CA LYS A 137 0.96 5.99 -7.49
C LYS A 137 0.24 5.66 -6.19
N GLN A 138 -1.03 6.08 -6.11
CA GLN A 138 -1.85 5.70 -4.97
C GLN A 138 -2.01 4.18 -5.01
N PRO A 139 -1.74 3.46 -3.90
CA PRO A 139 -1.81 2.01 -3.92
C PRO A 139 -3.26 1.56 -4.05
N HIS A 140 -3.45 0.37 -4.60
CA HIS A 140 -4.71 -0.35 -4.46
C HIS A 140 -4.93 -0.73 -2.99
N ILE A 141 -6.17 -0.81 -2.55
CA ILE A 141 -6.53 -1.18 -1.18
C ILE A 141 -7.48 -2.37 -1.26
N VAL A 142 -7.11 -3.48 -0.65
CA VAL A 142 -7.93 -4.68 -0.54
C VAL A 142 -8.21 -4.97 0.92
N LEU A 143 -9.46 -4.89 1.32
CA LEU A 143 -9.91 -5.16 2.68
C LEU A 143 -10.74 -6.45 2.71
N ILE A 144 -10.15 -7.51 3.25
CA ILE A 144 -10.82 -8.80 3.43
C ILE A 144 -11.40 -8.84 4.85
N ILE A 145 -12.70 -9.09 4.96
CA ILE A 145 -13.43 -9.12 6.23
C ILE A 145 -14.07 -10.50 6.38
N ALA A 146 -13.60 -11.27 7.36
CA ALA A 146 -14.28 -12.46 7.84
C ALA A 146 -15.45 -12.09 8.76
N ASP A 147 -16.43 -12.99 8.85
CA ASP A 147 -17.62 -12.82 9.69
C ASP A 147 -17.56 -13.86 10.82
N ASP A 148 -17.62 -13.42 12.07
CA ASP A 148 -17.59 -14.30 13.26
C ASP A 148 -16.31 -15.18 13.42
N LEU A 149 -15.15 -14.71 12.93
CA LEU A 149 -13.88 -15.44 13.13
C LEU A 149 -13.37 -15.25 14.57
N GLY A 150 -12.96 -16.32 15.23
CA GLY A 150 -12.40 -16.27 16.58
C GLY A 150 -10.89 -16.00 16.59
N TRP A 151 -10.40 -15.54 17.75
CA TRP A 151 -8.96 -15.30 17.96
C TRP A 151 -8.10 -16.56 17.75
N ASN A 152 -8.59 -17.71 18.21
CA ASN A 152 -7.87 -19.00 18.19
C ASN A 152 -8.23 -19.88 16.99
N ASP A 153 -8.72 -19.29 15.92
CA ASP A 153 -9.15 -20.04 14.74
C ASP A 153 -8.08 -20.09 13.65
N VAL A 154 -7.07 -19.22 13.73
CA VAL A 154 -5.98 -19.10 12.76
C VAL A 154 -4.66 -19.62 13.34
N GLY A 155 -3.83 -20.20 12.47
CA GLY A 155 -2.58 -20.85 12.85
C GLY A 155 -1.54 -19.88 13.42
N PHE A 156 -1.44 -18.66 12.91
CA PHE A 156 -0.49 -17.65 13.41
C PHE A 156 -0.78 -17.16 14.85
N HIS A 157 -1.94 -17.48 15.41
CA HIS A 157 -2.25 -17.28 16.83
C HIS A 157 -2.06 -18.54 17.70
N GLY A 158 -1.47 -19.60 17.14
CA GLY A 158 -1.16 -20.85 17.84
C GLY A 158 -2.25 -21.92 17.73
N SER A 159 -3.27 -21.74 16.89
CA SER A 159 -4.27 -22.77 16.64
C SER A 159 -3.69 -23.91 15.80
N ILE A 160 -3.57 -25.10 16.38
CA ILE A 160 -3.08 -26.30 15.67
C ILE A 160 -4.21 -27.15 15.08
N GLN A 161 -5.46 -26.82 15.39
CA GLN A 161 -6.60 -27.68 15.06
C GLN A 161 -7.12 -27.46 13.63
N ILE A 162 -7.05 -26.24 13.10
CA ILE A 162 -7.56 -25.91 11.76
C ILE A 162 -6.42 -25.21 11.00
N PRO A 163 -5.82 -25.85 9.98
CA PRO A 163 -4.78 -25.22 9.18
C PRO A 163 -5.32 -24.04 8.35
N THR A 164 -4.67 -22.88 8.45
CA THR A 164 -4.96 -21.67 7.67
C THR A 164 -3.71 -21.15 6.94
N PRO A 165 -3.10 -21.96 6.05
CA PRO A 165 -1.79 -21.64 5.48
C PRO A 165 -1.74 -20.34 4.68
N ASN A 166 -2.83 -19.91 4.03
CA ASN A 166 -2.84 -18.68 3.24
C ASN A 166 -2.97 -17.43 4.12
N ILE A 167 -3.84 -17.48 5.13
CA ILE A 167 -3.97 -16.43 6.14
C ILE A 167 -2.67 -16.33 6.94
N ASP A 168 -2.08 -17.47 7.33
CA ASP A 168 -0.81 -17.52 8.05
C ASP A 168 0.32 -16.97 7.17
N ALA A 169 0.37 -17.30 5.88
CA ALA A 169 1.35 -16.73 4.96
C ALA A 169 1.19 -15.21 4.84
N LEU A 170 -0.04 -14.69 4.74
CA LEU A 170 -0.27 -13.25 4.77
C LEU A 170 0.23 -12.62 6.09
N ALA A 171 0.00 -13.29 7.23
CA ALA A 171 0.46 -12.86 8.55
C ALA A 171 1.99 -12.78 8.65
N TYR A 172 2.68 -13.84 8.25
CA TYR A 172 4.14 -13.93 8.36
C TYR A 172 4.90 -13.07 7.34
N ASN A 173 4.25 -12.68 6.25
CA ASN A 173 4.81 -11.74 5.26
C ASN A 173 4.32 -10.29 5.45
N GLY A 174 3.53 -10.02 6.50
CA GLY A 174 2.90 -8.73 6.77
C GLY A 174 3.13 -8.23 8.20
N VAL A 175 2.17 -7.46 8.71
CA VAL A 175 2.22 -6.89 10.06
C VAL A 175 1.04 -7.38 10.87
N VAL A 176 1.29 -8.31 11.81
CA VAL A 176 0.25 -8.81 12.70
C VAL A 176 -0.13 -7.78 13.77
N LEU A 177 -1.40 -7.37 13.79
CA LEU A 177 -1.96 -6.44 14.77
C LEU A 177 -2.43 -7.16 16.04
N ASN A 178 -1.46 -7.58 16.87
CA ASN A 178 -1.67 -8.23 18.16
C ASN A 178 -2.34 -7.35 19.25
N ARG A 179 -2.87 -6.17 18.90
CA ARG A 179 -3.72 -5.31 19.78
C ARG A 179 -4.84 -4.59 19.00
N HIS A 180 -5.43 -5.23 17.99
CA HIS A 180 -6.57 -4.69 17.25
C HIS A 180 -7.93 -5.04 17.89
N TYR A 181 -8.90 -4.10 17.82
CA TYR A 181 -10.20 -4.23 18.49
C TYR A 181 -11.36 -3.83 17.58
N VAL A 182 -12.48 -4.53 17.75
CA VAL A 182 -13.73 -4.31 17.01
C VAL A 182 -14.92 -4.24 17.97
N GLN A 183 -16.13 -3.98 17.45
CA GLN A 183 -17.36 -4.01 18.26
C GLN A 183 -17.81 -5.47 18.47
N PRO A 184 -18.70 -5.74 19.44
CA PRO A 184 -19.08 -7.12 19.76
C PRO A 184 -19.97 -7.82 18.74
N THR A 185 -20.48 -7.12 17.72
CA THR A 185 -21.35 -7.71 16.70
C THR A 185 -21.24 -6.99 15.35
N CYS A 186 -21.79 -7.63 14.30
CA CYS A 186 -21.63 -7.27 12.89
C CYS A 186 -21.98 -5.81 12.55
N SER A 187 -23.26 -5.39 12.63
CA SER A 187 -23.67 -4.03 12.20
C SER A 187 -22.92 -2.93 12.97
N PRO A 188 -22.75 -3.00 14.31
CA PRO A 188 -21.94 -2.01 15.03
C PRO A 188 -20.49 -1.96 14.52
N SER A 189 -19.82 -3.09 14.32
CA SER A 189 -18.43 -3.12 13.84
C SER A 189 -18.30 -2.54 12.44
N ARG A 190 -19.22 -2.89 11.54
CA ARG A 190 -19.24 -2.39 10.16
C ARG A 190 -19.55 -0.90 10.11
N ALA A 191 -20.40 -0.40 11.01
CA ALA A 191 -20.67 1.02 11.13
C ALA A 191 -19.42 1.77 11.59
N ALA A 192 -18.72 1.23 12.59
CA ALA A 192 -17.47 1.80 13.08
C ALA A 192 -16.37 1.81 12.02
N LEU A 193 -16.22 0.70 11.29
CA LEU A 193 -15.25 0.56 10.19
C LEU A 193 -15.48 1.61 9.10
N LEU A 194 -16.73 1.75 8.63
CA LEU A 194 -17.01 2.63 7.49
C LEU A 194 -17.10 4.12 7.87
N THR A 195 -17.35 4.45 9.13
CA THR A 195 -17.45 5.86 9.57
C THR A 195 -16.23 6.36 10.32
N GLY A 196 -15.39 5.47 10.85
CA GLY A 196 -14.33 5.80 11.80
C GLY A 196 -14.86 6.29 13.16
N LYS A 197 -16.13 6.05 13.49
CA LYS A 197 -16.81 6.60 14.68
C LYS A 197 -17.52 5.51 15.47
N TYR A 198 -17.64 5.69 16.78
CA TYR A 198 -18.34 4.74 17.63
C TYR A 198 -19.83 4.61 17.26
N PRO A 199 -20.40 3.39 17.21
CA PRO A 199 -21.79 3.18 16.79
C PRO A 199 -22.83 3.83 17.71
N ILE A 200 -22.46 4.14 18.97
CA ILE A 200 -23.29 4.90 19.91
C ILE A 200 -23.75 6.26 19.36
N ARG A 201 -23.02 6.83 18.39
CA ARG A 201 -23.36 8.08 17.72
C ARG A 201 -24.65 7.99 16.89
N TYR A 202 -25.04 6.79 16.48
CA TYR A 202 -26.11 6.54 15.51
C TYR A 202 -27.23 5.65 16.02
N GLY A 203 -27.22 5.29 17.31
CA GLY A 203 -28.14 4.28 17.82
C GLY A 203 -27.82 2.85 17.36
N LEU A 204 -26.61 2.62 16.81
CA LEU A 204 -26.15 1.33 16.29
C LEU A 204 -25.26 0.57 17.28
N GLN A 205 -25.26 0.92 18.56
CA GLN A 205 -24.58 0.18 19.63
C GLN A 205 -25.34 -1.08 20.07
N GLY A 206 -26.61 -1.16 19.70
CA GLY A 206 -27.54 -2.23 20.04
C GLY A 206 -27.45 -3.39 19.06
N LEU A 207 -28.52 -4.19 19.04
CA LEU A 207 -28.58 -5.44 18.26
C LEU A 207 -28.24 -5.18 16.79
N PRO A 208 -27.59 -6.14 16.10
CA PRO A 208 -27.40 -6.03 14.66
C PRO A 208 -28.73 -5.75 13.96
N ILE A 209 -28.66 -4.99 12.87
CA ILE A 209 -29.86 -4.65 12.10
C ILE A 209 -30.45 -5.96 11.54
N ILE A 210 -31.71 -6.23 11.87
CA ILE A 210 -32.42 -7.40 11.36
C ILE A 210 -33.14 -7.05 10.06
N ALA A 211 -33.41 -8.07 9.24
CA ALA A 211 -34.14 -7.87 7.99
C ALA A 211 -35.51 -7.23 8.25
N GLY A 212 -35.91 -6.29 7.39
CA GLY A 212 -37.19 -5.58 7.49
C GLY A 212 -37.22 -4.40 8.45
N GLU A 213 -36.19 -4.18 9.29
CA GLU A 213 -36.10 -2.98 10.12
C GLU A 213 -35.83 -1.71 9.30
N THR A 214 -36.33 -0.58 9.78
CA THR A 214 -36.03 0.75 9.24
C THR A 214 -34.70 1.32 9.76
N LYS A 215 -34.01 0.62 10.67
CA LYS A 215 -32.69 1.01 11.13
C LYS A 215 -31.68 0.92 9.99
N ALA A 216 -30.83 1.94 9.88
CA ALA A 216 -29.75 1.99 8.91
C ALA A 216 -28.69 2.99 9.38
N LEU A 217 -27.49 2.91 8.80
CA LEU A 217 -26.49 3.95 8.99
C LEU A 217 -27.02 5.28 8.43
N PRO A 218 -27.01 6.40 9.19
CA PRO A 218 -27.54 7.70 8.73
C PRO A 218 -26.90 8.16 7.41
N LEU A 219 -27.66 8.89 6.59
CA LEU A 219 -27.23 9.32 5.25
C LEU A 219 -26.30 10.53 5.30
N GLU A 220 -26.38 11.31 6.37
CA GLU A 220 -25.53 12.46 6.66
C GLU A 220 -24.08 12.04 6.94
N GLU A 221 -23.88 10.77 7.29
CA GLU A 221 -22.56 10.20 7.52
C GLU A 221 -21.91 9.79 6.20
N LYS A 222 -20.88 10.56 5.87
CA LYS A 222 -19.95 10.21 4.81
C LYS A 222 -19.08 9.04 5.26
N VAL A 223 -19.04 8.00 4.43
CA VAL A 223 -18.36 6.73 4.75
C VAL A 223 -17.10 6.52 3.92
N LEU A 224 -16.22 5.62 4.38
CA LEU A 224 -14.94 5.25 3.77
C LEU A 224 -14.94 5.19 2.23
N PRO A 225 -15.83 4.42 1.56
CA PRO A 225 -15.84 4.38 0.09
C PRO A 225 -16.16 5.74 -0.55
N GLN A 226 -16.96 6.61 0.08
CA GLN A 226 -17.21 7.96 -0.44
C GLN A 226 -15.96 8.84 -0.30
N TYR A 227 -15.20 8.73 0.79
CA TYR A 227 -13.91 9.42 0.91
C TYR A 227 -12.90 8.92 -0.13
N LEU A 228 -12.79 7.61 -0.33
CA LEU A 228 -11.88 7.03 -1.33
C LEU A 228 -12.28 7.42 -2.76
N LYS A 229 -13.57 7.50 -3.04
CA LYS A 229 -14.07 7.97 -4.34
C LYS A 229 -13.70 9.42 -4.63
N ASP A 230 -13.76 10.30 -3.63
CA ASP A 230 -13.28 11.68 -3.77
C ASP A 230 -11.77 11.76 -4.02
N LEU A 231 -11.01 10.77 -3.53
CA LEU A 231 -9.58 10.62 -3.79
C LEU A 231 -9.28 9.93 -5.13
N GLY A 232 -10.30 9.60 -5.94
CA GLY A 232 -10.14 9.04 -7.28
C GLY A 232 -10.19 7.51 -7.37
N TYR A 233 -10.45 6.79 -6.28
CA TYR A 233 -10.54 5.33 -6.29
C TYR A 233 -11.79 4.84 -7.02
N SER A 234 -11.69 3.68 -7.68
CA SER A 234 -12.84 2.84 -8.01
C SER A 234 -13.16 1.93 -6.83
N THR A 235 -14.42 1.89 -6.40
CA THR A 235 -14.80 1.29 -5.12
C THR A 235 -15.74 0.11 -5.32
N HIS A 236 -15.41 -1.04 -4.73
CA HIS A 236 -16.10 -2.29 -4.99
C HIS A 236 -16.36 -3.04 -3.67
N LEU A 237 -17.60 -3.48 -3.46
CA LEU A 237 -17.96 -4.37 -2.35
C LEU A 237 -18.36 -5.74 -2.89
N VAL A 238 -17.71 -6.78 -2.40
CA VAL A 238 -18.13 -8.16 -2.62
C VAL A 238 -18.55 -8.78 -1.29
N GLY A 239 -19.78 -9.26 -1.18
CA GLY A 239 -20.35 -9.90 0.00
C GLY A 239 -21.23 -8.99 0.87
N LYS A 240 -21.08 -9.09 2.20
CA LYS A 240 -22.01 -8.57 3.21
C LYS A 240 -21.99 -7.05 3.36
N TRP A 241 -23.17 -6.42 3.39
CA TRP A 241 -23.35 -5.01 3.73
C TRP A 241 -23.68 -4.79 5.22
N HIS A 242 -24.88 -5.20 5.64
CA HIS A 242 -25.39 -5.20 7.03
C HIS A 242 -25.47 -3.84 7.75
N LEU A 243 -25.71 -2.76 7.00
CA LEU A 243 -25.89 -1.39 7.53
C LEU A 243 -27.25 -0.75 7.17
N GLY A 244 -28.24 -1.61 6.95
CA GLY A 244 -29.62 -1.23 6.64
C GLY A 244 -29.90 -1.11 5.15
N SER A 245 -31.11 -1.49 4.75
CA SER A 245 -31.50 -1.58 3.34
C SER A 245 -33.00 -1.34 3.12
N HIS A 246 -33.69 -0.67 4.05
CA HIS A 246 -35.13 -0.43 3.95
C HIS A 246 -35.50 0.53 2.80
N GLN A 247 -34.57 1.38 2.37
CA GLN A 247 -34.66 2.18 1.14
C GLN A 247 -33.37 2.06 0.32
N LYS A 248 -33.47 2.29 -0.99
CA LYS A 248 -32.33 2.22 -1.93
C LYS A 248 -31.15 3.09 -1.49
N LEU A 249 -31.41 4.25 -0.87
CA LEU A 249 -30.37 5.18 -0.41
C LEU A 249 -29.43 4.60 0.65
N PHE A 250 -29.88 3.59 1.42
CA PHE A 250 -29.07 2.96 2.46
C PHE A 250 -28.22 1.78 1.96
N THR A 251 -28.35 1.40 0.68
CA THR A 251 -27.65 0.25 0.10
C THR A 251 -26.23 0.61 -0.39
N PRO A 252 -25.32 -0.37 -0.56
CA PRO A 252 -23.90 -0.10 -0.85
C PRO A 252 -23.64 0.87 -2.01
N ILE A 253 -24.35 0.70 -3.13
CA ILE A 253 -24.15 1.54 -4.33
C ILE A 253 -24.51 3.01 -4.06
N LYS A 254 -25.51 3.26 -3.20
CA LYS A 254 -25.88 4.63 -2.80
C LYS A 254 -25.04 5.15 -1.64
N ARG A 255 -24.16 4.31 -1.08
CA ARG A 255 -23.27 4.63 0.04
C ARG A 255 -21.79 4.64 -0.34
N GLY A 256 -21.49 4.86 -1.62
CA GLY A 256 -20.15 5.18 -2.10
C GLY A 256 -19.50 4.11 -2.95
N PHE A 257 -19.98 2.85 -2.92
CA PHE A 257 -19.45 1.79 -3.77
C PHE A 257 -19.92 1.97 -5.22
N ASP A 258 -19.01 1.84 -6.18
CA ASP A 258 -19.34 1.84 -7.62
C ASP A 258 -20.00 0.52 -8.03
N THR A 259 -19.54 -0.60 -7.48
CA THR A 259 -20.17 -1.91 -7.69
C THR A 259 -20.42 -2.66 -6.38
N HIS A 260 -21.47 -3.48 -6.37
CA HIS A 260 -21.76 -4.41 -5.29
C HIS A 260 -22.21 -5.75 -5.85
N PHE A 261 -21.64 -6.85 -5.37
CA PHE A 261 -22.17 -8.19 -5.54
C PHE A 261 -22.17 -8.91 -4.20
N GLY A 262 -23.32 -9.31 -3.70
CA GLY A 262 -23.45 -9.90 -2.36
C GLY A 262 -24.79 -9.60 -1.74
N TYR A 263 -24.91 -9.62 -0.42
CA TYR A 263 -26.19 -9.56 0.28
C TYR A 263 -26.24 -8.40 1.27
N TRP A 264 -27.45 -7.99 1.65
CA TRP A 264 -27.65 -6.77 2.44
C TRP A 264 -27.88 -7.00 3.92
N ASN A 265 -28.44 -8.14 4.29
CA ASN A 265 -28.77 -8.52 5.66
C ASN A 265 -27.58 -9.23 6.36
N GLY A 266 -27.82 -9.73 7.58
CA GLY A 266 -26.76 -10.27 8.43
C GLY A 266 -26.18 -11.61 8.00
N PHE A 267 -26.95 -12.43 7.29
CA PHE A 267 -26.54 -13.75 6.82
C PHE A 267 -27.44 -14.19 5.66
N ILE A 268 -27.00 -15.20 4.90
CA ILE A 268 -27.79 -15.92 3.90
C ILE A 268 -27.41 -17.41 3.97
N SER A 269 -28.20 -18.28 3.36
CA SER A 269 -27.72 -19.63 3.08
C SER A 269 -26.59 -19.59 2.07
N TYR A 270 -25.54 -20.37 2.35
CA TYR A 270 -24.35 -20.47 1.51
C TYR A 270 -24.65 -21.06 0.12
N ARG A 271 -25.75 -21.79 -0.04
CA ARG A 271 -26.05 -22.57 -1.25
C ARG A 271 -27.04 -21.94 -2.20
N ASN A 272 -27.85 -21.01 -1.69
CA ASN A 272 -28.95 -20.50 -2.47
C ASN A 272 -29.25 -19.02 -2.19
N SER A 273 -28.49 -18.34 -1.33
CA SER A 273 -28.66 -16.93 -0.97
C SER A 273 -29.98 -16.52 -0.29
N THR A 274 -30.74 -17.50 0.20
CA THR A 274 -31.95 -17.23 0.99
C THR A 274 -31.55 -16.69 2.35
N HIS A 275 -32.09 -15.54 2.74
CA HIS A 275 -32.17 -15.12 4.13
C HIS A 275 -33.51 -15.59 4.69
N ALA A 276 -33.52 -16.17 5.90
CA ALA A 276 -34.75 -16.49 6.59
C ALA A 276 -34.60 -16.26 8.10
N MET A 277 -35.52 -15.48 8.65
CA MET A 277 -35.58 -15.17 10.08
C MET A 277 -37.02 -14.84 10.45
N ASN A 278 -37.52 -15.42 11.55
CA ASN A 278 -38.92 -15.30 11.97
C ASN A 278 -39.89 -15.66 10.82
N SER A 279 -40.84 -14.79 10.51
CA SER A 279 -41.81 -14.96 9.41
C SER A 279 -41.33 -14.42 8.05
N MET A 280 -40.08 -13.93 7.96
CA MET A 280 -39.54 -13.34 6.72
C MET A 280 -38.53 -14.29 6.07
N SER A 281 -38.77 -14.64 4.81
CA SER A 281 -37.85 -15.44 4.00
C SER A 281 -37.80 -14.93 2.56
N GLY A 282 -36.61 -14.94 1.96
CA GLY A 282 -36.43 -14.59 0.54
C GLY A 282 -34.98 -14.52 0.12
N LYS A 283 -34.75 -14.38 -1.19
CA LYS A 283 -33.41 -14.15 -1.76
C LYS A 283 -32.91 -12.76 -1.41
N ASP A 284 -31.73 -12.70 -0.82
CA ASP A 284 -31.12 -11.43 -0.40
C ASP A 284 -29.87 -11.03 -1.20
N ALA A 285 -29.16 -11.99 -1.81
CA ALA A 285 -28.01 -11.66 -2.63
C ALA A 285 -28.40 -10.93 -3.92
N ARG A 286 -27.51 -10.04 -4.36
CA ARG A 286 -27.74 -9.05 -5.41
C ARG A 286 -26.48 -8.76 -6.21
N ARG A 287 -26.69 -8.38 -7.47
CA ARG A 287 -25.74 -7.64 -8.30
C ARG A 287 -26.28 -6.22 -8.46
N GLY A 288 -25.67 -5.30 -7.74
CA GLY A 288 -26.21 -3.96 -7.51
C GLY A 288 -27.62 -3.99 -6.92
N PHE A 289 -28.63 -3.54 -7.67
CA PHE A 289 -30.02 -3.55 -7.19
C PHE A 289 -30.81 -4.81 -7.59
N GLN A 290 -30.31 -5.59 -8.56
CA GLN A 290 -30.98 -6.78 -9.05
C GLN A 290 -30.68 -7.95 -8.12
N ARG A 291 -31.68 -8.76 -7.78
CA ARG A 291 -31.46 -10.02 -7.07
C ARG A 291 -30.64 -10.95 -7.95
N VAL A 292 -29.70 -11.70 -7.37
CA VAL A 292 -28.96 -12.72 -8.12
C VAL A 292 -29.95 -13.77 -8.65
N GLY A 293 -29.70 -14.22 -9.87
CA GLY A 293 -30.41 -15.33 -10.49
C GLY A 293 -29.66 -16.63 -10.21
N ASN A 294 -29.28 -17.33 -11.27
CA ASN A 294 -28.61 -18.63 -11.20
C ASN A 294 -27.15 -18.54 -10.71
N GLU A 295 -26.59 -17.34 -10.54
CA GLU A 295 -25.19 -17.13 -10.16
C GLU A 295 -24.82 -17.84 -8.85
N MET A 296 -25.77 -17.95 -7.92
CA MET A 296 -25.59 -18.56 -6.59
C MET A 296 -26.37 -19.85 -6.36
N VAL A 297 -26.96 -20.45 -7.40
CA VAL A 297 -27.71 -21.70 -7.25
C VAL A 297 -26.72 -22.87 -7.26
N ASP A 298 -26.79 -23.73 -6.24
CA ASP A 298 -25.96 -24.94 -6.05
C ASP A 298 -24.45 -24.70 -5.99
N ARG A 299 -24.06 -23.45 -5.77
CA ARG A 299 -22.67 -23.01 -5.65
C ARG A 299 -22.44 -22.44 -4.26
N TYR A 300 -21.23 -22.61 -3.76
CA TYR A 300 -20.90 -22.22 -2.39
C TYR A 300 -20.56 -20.73 -2.32
N ALA A 301 -21.24 -19.98 -1.45
CA ALA A 301 -21.16 -18.52 -1.41
C ALA A 301 -19.74 -17.97 -1.26
N THR A 302 -18.88 -18.63 -0.47
CA THR A 302 -17.47 -18.21 -0.34
C THR A 302 -16.77 -18.25 -1.68
N ASP A 303 -16.87 -19.34 -2.43
CA ASP A 303 -16.21 -19.51 -3.73
C ASP A 303 -16.67 -18.46 -4.74
N ILE A 304 -17.97 -18.15 -4.74
CA ILE A 304 -18.56 -17.14 -5.62
C ILE A 304 -18.05 -15.75 -5.27
N PHE A 305 -17.99 -15.40 -3.98
CA PHE A 305 -17.44 -14.12 -3.55
C PHE A 305 -15.95 -14.01 -3.89
N THR A 306 -15.19 -15.09 -3.78
CA THR A 306 -13.78 -15.11 -4.24
C THR A 306 -13.67 -14.93 -5.75
N GLU A 307 -14.51 -15.61 -6.55
CA GLU A 307 -14.53 -15.44 -8.00
C GLU A 307 -14.87 -14.01 -8.41
N GLU A 308 -15.87 -13.41 -7.77
CA GLU A 308 -16.26 -12.04 -8.06
C GLU A 308 -15.16 -11.05 -7.64
N ALA A 309 -14.49 -11.25 -6.50
CA ALA A 309 -13.32 -10.47 -6.10
C ALA A 309 -12.22 -10.54 -7.16
N ASN A 310 -11.91 -11.74 -7.67
CA ASN A 310 -10.93 -11.94 -8.72
C ASN A 310 -11.35 -11.27 -10.04
N ASN A 311 -12.65 -11.28 -10.38
CA ASN A 311 -13.17 -10.56 -11.54
C ASN A 311 -13.01 -9.05 -11.40
N VAL A 312 -13.24 -8.50 -10.20
CA VAL A 312 -13.01 -7.07 -9.92
C VAL A 312 -11.52 -6.72 -10.05
N ILE A 313 -10.61 -7.55 -9.51
CA ILE A 313 -9.16 -7.35 -9.64
C ILE A 313 -8.76 -7.30 -11.13
N LYS A 314 -9.17 -8.31 -11.91
CA LYS A 314 -8.90 -8.38 -13.35
C LYS A 314 -9.47 -7.18 -14.12
N PHE A 315 -10.67 -6.74 -13.75
CA PHE A 315 -11.28 -5.55 -14.34
C PHE A 315 -10.46 -4.28 -14.03
N CYS A 316 -10.06 -4.10 -12.76
CA CYS A 316 -9.36 -2.91 -12.30
C CYS A 316 -7.91 -2.83 -12.79
N LYS A 317 -7.26 -3.97 -13.09
CA LYS A 317 -5.93 -3.98 -13.72
C LYS A 317 -5.85 -3.12 -14.97
N ASN A 318 -6.92 -3.09 -15.75
CA ASN A 318 -7.00 -2.35 -17.01
C ASN A 318 -7.51 -0.91 -16.84
N GLN A 319 -7.65 -0.43 -15.60
CA GLN A 319 -8.13 0.91 -15.28
C GLN A 319 -6.98 1.81 -14.83
N THR A 320 -7.14 3.11 -15.04
CA THR A 320 -6.18 4.13 -14.55
C THR A 320 -6.39 4.49 -13.08
N LYS A 321 -7.58 4.23 -12.54
CA LYS A 321 -7.95 4.54 -11.16
C LYS A 321 -7.39 3.47 -10.19
N PRO A 322 -6.89 3.86 -9.01
CA PRO A 322 -6.58 2.88 -7.97
C PRO A 322 -7.88 2.22 -7.48
N MET A 323 -7.75 0.99 -6.99
CA MET A 323 -8.89 0.14 -6.62
C MET A 323 -9.05 0.13 -5.12
N PHE A 324 -10.27 0.27 -4.63
CA PHE A 324 -10.66 -0.14 -3.28
C PHE A 324 -11.62 -1.32 -3.40
N LEU A 325 -11.17 -2.50 -2.97
CA LEU A 325 -11.96 -3.72 -2.96
C LEU A 325 -12.19 -4.17 -1.52
N MET A 326 -13.44 -4.15 -1.07
CA MET A 326 -13.84 -4.72 0.22
C MET A 326 -14.48 -6.09 -0.02
N VAL A 327 -13.78 -7.17 0.34
CA VAL A 327 -14.29 -8.55 0.27
C VAL A 327 -14.82 -8.93 1.65
N SER A 328 -16.11 -8.71 1.86
CA SER A 328 -16.77 -9.03 3.13
C SER A 328 -17.46 -10.38 3.07
N HIS A 329 -16.73 -11.43 3.42
CA HIS A 329 -17.21 -12.80 3.36
C HIS A 329 -18.39 -13.05 4.29
N LEU A 330 -19.20 -14.06 3.93
CA LEU A 330 -20.12 -14.73 4.84
C LEU A 330 -19.37 -15.71 5.76
N ALA A 331 -18.30 -16.35 5.26
CA ALA A 331 -17.45 -17.20 6.08
C ALA A 331 -16.79 -16.39 7.21
N VAL A 332 -16.88 -16.83 8.46
CA VAL A 332 -17.32 -18.15 8.99
C VAL A 332 -18.60 -18.06 9.83
N HIS A 333 -19.46 -17.10 9.52
CA HIS A 333 -20.78 -16.95 10.15
C HIS A 333 -21.69 -18.12 9.77
N THR A 334 -22.59 -18.49 10.66
CA THR A 334 -23.62 -19.49 10.39
C THR A 334 -24.59 -19.05 9.29
N GLY A 335 -25.18 -20.01 8.57
CA GLY A 335 -26.23 -19.76 7.58
C GLY A 335 -27.61 -19.55 8.19
N VAL A 336 -28.64 -20.06 7.49
CA VAL A 336 -30.04 -19.94 7.94
C VAL A 336 -30.30 -20.85 9.16
N PRO A 337 -30.94 -20.34 10.24
CA PRO A 337 -31.33 -21.14 11.40
C PRO A 337 -32.07 -22.41 11.02
N GLY A 338 -31.61 -23.54 11.55
CA GLY A 338 -32.15 -24.86 11.25
C GLY A 338 -31.17 -25.99 11.56
N PRO A 339 -31.49 -27.24 11.19
CA PRO A 339 -30.69 -28.41 11.54
C PRO A 339 -29.29 -28.45 10.90
N ASN A 340 -29.03 -27.61 9.88
CA ASN A 340 -27.74 -27.50 9.20
C ASN A 340 -27.29 -26.03 9.14
N ILE A 341 -27.17 -25.39 10.30
CA ILE A 341 -26.82 -23.96 10.36
C ILE A 341 -25.36 -23.69 9.92
N LEU A 342 -24.47 -24.66 10.10
CA LEU A 342 -23.10 -24.63 9.56
C LEU A 342 -23.09 -25.30 8.18
N GLU A 343 -23.09 -24.49 7.13
CA GLU A 343 -23.12 -24.95 5.75
C GLU A 343 -21.70 -25.03 5.19
N VAL A 344 -21.15 -26.24 5.06
CA VAL A 344 -19.85 -26.49 4.39
C VAL A 344 -20.01 -26.74 2.89
N SER A 345 -18.97 -26.45 2.11
CA SER A 345 -18.92 -26.66 0.65
C SER A 345 -19.04 -28.12 0.22
N ASN A 346 -18.51 -29.07 1.00
CA ASN A 346 -18.72 -30.50 0.80
C ASN A 346 -18.56 -31.24 2.14
N ARG A 347 -19.68 -31.76 2.67
CA ARG A 347 -19.71 -32.38 4.01
C ARG A 347 -18.88 -33.67 4.08
N THR A 348 -18.96 -34.54 3.09
CA THR A 348 -18.20 -35.79 3.08
C THR A 348 -16.69 -35.53 3.03
N LYS A 349 -16.24 -34.63 2.14
CA LYS A 349 -14.82 -34.24 2.05
C LYS A 349 -14.35 -33.59 3.36
N ASN A 350 -15.18 -32.74 3.94
CA ASN A 350 -14.91 -32.08 5.22
C ASN A 350 -14.75 -33.10 6.36
N ASP A 351 -15.68 -34.04 6.48
CA ASP A 351 -15.68 -35.04 7.55
C ASP A 351 -14.48 -35.99 7.46
N ILE A 352 -14.01 -36.29 6.25
CA ILE A 352 -12.77 -37.05 6.03
C ILE A 352 -11.55 -36.20 6.40
N ARG A 353 -11.46 -34.96 5.91
CA ARG A 353 -10.29 -34.08 6.12
C ARG A 353 -10.07 -33.74 7.58
N PHE A 354 -11.14 -33.56 8.35
CA PHE A 354 -11.11 -33.13 9.74
C PHE A 354 -11.61 -34.21 10.71
N ASN A 355 -11.41 -35.49 10.36
CA ASN A 355 -11.89 -36.62 11.17
C ASN A 355 -11.32 -36.61 12.61
N TYR A 356 -10.14 -36.03 12.82
CA TYR A 356 -9.47 -35.86 14.11
C TYR A 356 -10.13 -34.82 15.02
N ILE A 357 -11.02 -33.97 14.48
CA ILE A 357 -11.85 -33.06 15.28
C ILE A 357 -13.11 -33.83 15.71
N GLU A 358 -13.17 -34.26 16.96
CA GLU A 358 -14.30 -35.05 17.48
C GLU A 358 -15.63 -34.28 17.48
N ASN A 359 -15.59 -33.00 17.86
CA ASN A 359 -16.79 -32.16 17.86
C ASN A 359 -17.26 -31.90 16.42
N LYS A 360 -18.47 -32.36 16.11
CA LYS A 360 -19.04 -32.31 14.75
C LYS A 360 -19.24 -30.89 14.23
N GLU A 361 -19.63 -29.95 15.08
CA GLU A 361 -19.88 -28.55 14.68
C GLU A 361 -18.55 -27.82 14.43
N ARG A 362 -17.56 -27.99 15.32
CA ARG A 362 -16.18 -27.53 15.10
C ARG A 362 -15.58 -28.10 13.81
N ARG A 363 -15.92 -29.35 13.49
CA ARG A 363 -15.50 -29.98 12.22
C ARG A 363 -16.14 -29.29 11.01
N LEU A 364 -17.42 -28.94 11.07
CA LEU A 364 -18.08 -28.18 10.00
C LEU A 364 -17.47 -26.77 9.90
N TYR A 365 -17.26 -26.10 11.02
CA TYR A 365 -16.57 -24.80 11.09
C TYR A 365 -15.20 -24.85 10.42
N ALA A 366 -14.40 -25.89 10.67
CA ALA A 366 -13.09 -26.08 10.05
C ALA A 366 -13.16 -26.10 8.51
N GLY A 367 -14.20 -26.71 7.94
CA GLY A 367 -14.45 -26.67 6.50
C GLY A 367 -14.79 -25.28 5.97
N MET A 368 -15.62 -24.53 6.71
CA MET A 368 -15.98 -23.16 6.35
C MET A 368 -14.76 -22.23 6.40
N LEU A 369 -13.94 -22.37 7.44
CA LEU A 369 -12.69 -21.62 7.61
C LEU A 369 -11.65 -21.99 6.54
N THR A 370 -11.55 -23.26 6.18
CA THR A 370 -10.69 -23.71 5.08
C THR A 370 -11.06 -23.02 3.77
N SER A 371 -12.36 -22.92 3.45
CA SER A 371 -12.78 -22.20 2.24
C SER A 371 -12.50 -20.70 2.31
N LEU A 372 -12.55 -20.10 3.50
CA LEU A 372 -12.13 -18.70 3.70
C LEU A 372 -10.62 -18.53 3.49
N ASP A 373 -9.80 -19.43 4.03
CA ASP A 373 -8.36 -19.44 3.83
C ASP A 373 -7.98 -19.62 2.35
N GLU A 374 -8.59 -20.58 1.67
CA GLU A 374 -8.44 -20.78 0.22
C GLU A 374 -8.88 -19.53 -0.57
N SER A 375 -9.91 -18.82 -0.11
CA SER A 375 -10.33 -17.54 -0.69
C SER A 375 -9.25 -16.46 -0.56
N VAL A 376 -8.67 -16.30 0.63
CA VAL A 376 -7.58 -15.34 0.87
C VAL A 376 -6.42 -15.63 -0.07
N GLY A 377 -5.97 -16.90 -0.14
CA GLY A 377 -4.91 -17.31 -1.06
C GLY A 377 -5.21 -16.95 -2.51
N ARG A 378 -6.42 -17.26 -3.00
CA ARG A 378 -6.85 -16.94 -4.36
C ARG A 378 -6.96 -15.45 -4.66
N VAL A 379 -7.28 -14.61 -3.67
CA VAL A 379 -7.31 -13.15 -3.83
C VAL A 379 -5.89 -12.61 -3.95
N ILE A 380 -4.98 -13.05 -3.10
CA ILE A 380 -3.55 -12.68 -3.17
C ILE A 380 -2.93 -13.14 -4.49
N GLU A 381 -3.14 -14.40 -4.87
CA GLU A 381 -2.70 -14.95 -6.15
C GLU A 381 -3.29 -14.17 -7.34
N SER A 382 -4.55 -13.72 -7.25
CA SER A 382 -5.13 -12.89 -8.30
C SER A 382 -4.48 -11.52 -8.39
N LEU A 383 -4.06 -10.90 -7.27
CA LEU A 383 -3.30 -9.64 -7.31
C LEU A 383 -1.93 -9.86 -7.95
N ASP A 384 -1.24 -10.94 -7.57
CA ASP A 384 0.11 -11.27 -8.06
C ASP A 384 0.09 -11.58 -9.57
N ASN A 385 -0.81 -12.46 -10.01
CA ASN A 385 -0.98 -12.82 -11.42
C ASN A 385 -1.35 -11.64 -12.33
N ASN A 386 -1.90 -10.56 -11.75
CA ASN A 386 -2.20 -9.32 -12.48
C ASN A 386 -1.12 -8.24 -12.27
N GLY A 387 -0.01 -8.53 -11.59
CA GLY A 387 1.04 -7.57 -11.28
C GLY A 387 0.51 -6.35 -10.54
N MET A 388 -0.35 -6.58 -9.55
CA MET A 388 -0.96 -5.55 -8.70
C MET A 388 -0.53 -5.68 -7.24
N LEU A 389 0.01 -6.83 -6.82
CA LEU A 389 0.31 -7.13 -5.42
C LEU A 389 1.30 -6.13 -4.79
N GLU A 390 2.40 -5.84 -5.48
CA GLU A 390 3.45 -4.89 -5.04
C GLU A 390 2.92 -3.46 -4.79
N ASP A 391 1.86 -3.05 -5.50
CA ASP A 391 1.23 -1.72 -5.39
C ASP A 391 -0.12 -1.82 -4.65
N SER A 392 -0.29 -2.82 -3.79
CA SER A 392 -1.51 -3.06 -3.01
C SER A 392 -1.25 -3.07 -1.51
N ILE A 393 -2.11 -2.38 -0.75
CA ILE A 393 -2.26 -2.58 0.68
C ILE A 393 -3.37 -3.62 0.87
N VAL A 394 -3.03 -4.78 1.42
CA VAL A 394 -4.00 -5.82 1.77
C VAL A 394 -4.18 -5.86 3.29
N LEU A 395 -5.42 -5.83 3.75
CA LEU A 395 -5.78 -5.97 5.15
C LEU A 395 -6.71 -7.18 5.30
N PHE A 396 -6.45 -8.03 6.28
CA PHE A 396 -7.37 -9.08 6.70
C PHE A 396 -7.84 -8.83 8.12
N ILE A 397 -9.16 -8.73 8.32
CA ILE A 397 -9.78 -8.54 9.63
C ILE A 397 -10.99 -9.47 9.76
N SER A 398 -11.55 -9.60 10.96
CA SER A 398 -12.97 -9.97 11.11
C SER A 398 -13.75 -8.93 11.91
N ASP A 399 -15.07 -8.92 11.71
CA ASP A 399 -15.93 -7.90 12.27
C ASP A 399 -16.23 -8.10 13.77
N ASN A 400 -16.13 -9.32 14.31
CA ASN A 400 -16.24 -9.60 15.74
C ASN A 400 -15.64 -10.96 16.10
N GLY A 401 -15.49 -11.25 17.39
CA GLY A 401 -15.04 -12.58 17.84
C GLY A 401 -16.04 -13.69 17.53
N ALA A 402 -15.62 -14.94 17.72
CA ALA A 402 -16.47 -16.10 17.46
C ALA A 402 -17.65 -16.19 18.45
N PRO A 403 -18.87 -16.47 17.97
CA PRO A 403 -19.95 -17.04 18.78
C PRO A 403 -19.69 -18.54 19.00
N ALA A 404 -18.68 -18.86 19.83
CA ALA A 404 -18.29 -20.25 20.10
C ALA A 404 -19.48 -21.11 20.58
N ASP A 405 -20.33 -20.50 21.39
CA ASP A 405 -21.66 -20.95 21.76
C ASP A 405 -22.56 -19.70 21.78
N ASP A 406 -23.75 -19.80 21.18
CA ASP A 406 -24.74 -18.72 21.18
C ASP A 406 -26.14 -19.28 21.48
N PRO A 407 -26.42 -19.60 22.75
CA PRO A 407 -27.71 -20.15 23.15
C PRO A 407 -28.82 -19.11 23.10
N ILE A 408 -28.50 -17.82 22.91
CA ILE A 408 -29.47 -16.72 22.94
C ILE A 408 -30.11 -16.54 21.57
N TRP A 409 -29.30 -16.53 20.52
CA TRP A 409 -29.79 -16.31 19.15
C TRP A 409 -29.68 -17.55 18.27
N GLY A 410 -29.02 -18.61 18.74
CA GLY A 410 -28.88 -19.87 18.01
C GLY A 410 -27.90 -19.79 16.83
N PHE A 411 -27.02 -18.79 16.80
CA PHE A 411 -26.01 -18.59 15.74
C PHE A 411 -24.61 -19.04 16.20
N GLY A 412 -24.54 -20.06 17.06
CA GLY A 412 -23.26 -20.62 17.51
C GLY A 412 -22.53 -21.25 16.33
N ASN A 413 -21.29 -20.83 16.09
CA ASN A 413 -20.50 -21.33 14.96
C ASN A 413 -19.37 -22.28 15.37
N SER A 414 -19.21 -22.55 16.67
CA SER A 414 -18.10 -23.35 17.21
C SER A 414 -16.71 -22.78 16.89
N GLY A 415 -16.60 -21.49 16.58
CA GLY A 415 -15.33 -20.76 16.55
C GLY A 415 -14.68 -20.69 17.94
N SER A 416 -13.45 -20.20 18.05
CA SER A 416 -12.72 -20.19 19.33
C SER A 416 -12.03 -18.86 19.59
N ASN A 417 -12.28 -18.28 20.77
CA ASN A 417 -11.62 -17.05 21.23
C ASN A 417 -10.49 -17.31 22.24
N TRP A 418 -10.19 -18.57 22.57
CA TRP A 418 -9.17 -18.91 23.56
C TRP A 418 -7.80 -18.27 23.24
N PRO A 419 -7.00 -17.80 24.21
CA PRO A 419 -7.24 -17.76 25.65
C PRO A 419 -8.06 -16.55 26.11
N LEU A 420 -8.59 -15.75 25.18
CA LEU A 420 -9.37 -14.57 25.51
C LEU A 420 -10.72 -14.97 26.12
N ARG A 421 -11.20 -14.14 27.04
CA ARG A 421 -12.47 -14.37 27.73
C ARG A 421 -13.65 -13.91 26.87
N GLY A 422 -14.70 -14.73 26.84
CA GLY A 422 -16.00 -14.38 26.28
C GLY A 422 -16.23 -14.83 24.84
N VAL A 423 -17.43 -14.54 24.36
CA VAL A 423 -17.92 -14.82 23.00
C VAL A 423 -18.65 -13.57 22.48
N ARG A 424 -18.98 -13.55 21.19
CA ARG A 424 -19.91 -12.59 20.59
C ARG A 424 -21.20 -12.52 21.44
N THR A 425 -21.52 -11.38 22.06
CA THR A 425 -22.74 -11.24 22.90
C THR A 425 -23.33 -9.83 22.89
N HIS A 426 -24.63 -9.71 23.20
CA HIS A 426 -25.39 -8.45 23.14
C HIS A 426 -25.87 -7.85 24.47
N LYS A 427 -25.74 -8.54 25.62
CA LYS A 427 -26.13 -7.97 26.94
C LYS A 427 -25.27 -8.50 28.08
N ARG A 428 -25.02 -7.59 29.05
CA ARG A 428 -24.45 -7.79 30.39
C ARG A 428 -24.70 -9.19 30.95
N THR A 429 -23.62 -9.90 31.27
CA THR A 429 -23.58 -10.88 32.35
C THR A 429 -24.22 -10.25 33.60
N LYS A 430 -25.33 -10.83 34.07
CA LYS A 430 -25.92 -10.43 35.35
C LYS A 430 -24.99 -10.89 36.49
N ILE A 431 -24.48 -9.89 37.22
CA ILE A 431 -24.22 -9.90 38.67
C ILE A 431 -23.11 -10.85 39.15
N THR A 432 -21.87 -10.32 39.16
CA THR A 432 -20.94 -10.18 40.31
C THR A 432 -19.51 -10.03 39.77
N ASN A 433 -18.82 -8.95 40.16
CA ASN A 433 -17.37 -8.74 39.97
C ASN A 433 -16.84 -8.80 38.52
N ALA A 434 -17.54 -8.11 37.62
CA ALA A 434 -17.29 -8.14 36.18
C ALA A 434 -17.08 -6.75 35.55
N GLN A 435 -16.71 -5.72 36.32
CA GLN A 435 -16.37 -4.41 35.77
C GLN A 435 -14.98 -4.34 35.12
N GLU A 436 -14.18 -5.41 35.19
CA GLU A 436 -13.06 -5.69 34.27
C GLU A 436 -13.46 -6.61 33.08
N ARG A 437 -14.72 -7.03 32.99
CA ARG A 437 -15.18 -8.11 32.09
C ARG A 437 -16.15 -7.65 31.01
N SER A 438 -16.05 -6.40 30.58
CA SER A 438 -16.75 -5.89 29.40
C SER A 438 -15.79 -5.81 28.22
N CYS A 439 -15.57 -6.97 27.58
CA CYS A 439 -15.34 -7.13 26.15
C CYS A 439 -14.46 -6.06 25.47
N ALA A 440 -13.17 -6.03 25.79
CA ALA A 440 -12.18 -5.63 24.79
C ALA A 440 -12.04 -6.83 23.84
N ILE A 441 -12.86 -6.91 22.79
CA ILE A 441 -12.72 -7.98 21.78
C ILE A 441 -11.46 -7.68 21.00
N HIS A 442 -10.38 -8.30 21.46
CA HIS A 442 -9.15 -8.34 20.73
C HIS A 442 -9.34 -9.30 19.57
N HIS A 443 -9.14 -8.84 18.33
CA HIS A 443 -9.46 -9.60 17.13
C HIS A 443 -8.29 -9.63 16.14
N ALA A 444 -8.19 -10.74 15.39
CA ALA A 444 -7.17 -11.00 14.41
C ALA A 444 -7.17 -9.94 13.32
N SER A 445 -6.05 -9.27 13.14
CA SER A 445 -5.84 -8.41 11.99
C SER A 445 -4.41 -8.49 11.52
N VAL A 446 -4.25 -8.59 10.21
CA VAL A 446 -2.99 -8.70 9.50
C VAL A 446 -2.95 -7.62 8.43
#